data_AF-A0A9D2P4S3-F1
#
_entry.id   AF-A0A9D2P4S3-F1
#
_cell.length_a   1.000
_cell.length_b   1.000
_cell.length_c   1.000
_cell.angle_alpha   90.00
_cell.angle_beta   90.00
_cell.angle_gamma   90.00
#
_symmetry.space_group_name_H-M   'P 1'
#
loop_
_entity.id
_entity.type
_entity.pdbx_description
1 polymer ?
#
loop_
_entity_poly.entity_id
_entity_poly.type
_entity_poly.pdbx_seq_one_letter_code
_entity_poly.pdbx_strand_id
1 'polypeptide(L)'
;MTLKDFFEQVPKAAAAFSGGTDSAFVLWAARKYGCDIHAYYVKTAFQPEFELEDARRLADELDIPMTVVDMDILSVPEAEENGPERCYYCKRAIFTRLRKAAQAGGYSVILDGTNASDDAGDRPGMRALRELEVRSPLRECGLTKAEVRKRSEEAGLFTWKKPAYACLATRIPTGTRIRTRDLERVEQAENAMSELGFRDLRVRLYGDGARIQVTGDQMQLALEKRKQICDKLGGLFPAVLLDLDERKPSD
;
A
#
# COMPACT_ATOMS: atom_id res chain seq x y z
N MET A 1 -2.36 21.89 -15.39
CA MET A 1 -1.84 20.73 -16.13
C MET A 1 -2.80 19.58 -15.93
N THR A 2 -3.37 19.02 -16.99
CA THR A 2 -4.20 17.81 -16.93
C THR A 2 -3.34 16.55 -16.95
N LEU A 3 -3.91 15.37 -16.65
CA LEU A 3 -3.18 14.10 -16.78
C LEU A 3 -2.78 13.81 -18.23
N LYS A 4 -3.62 14.22 -19.20
CA LYS A 4 -3.27 14.12 -20.61
C LYS A 4 -2.02 14.95 -20.91
N ASP A 5 -2.00 16.22 -20.50
CA ASP A 5 -0.85 17.10 -20.69
C ASP A 5 0.42 16.53 -20.04
N PHE A 6 0.29 15.91 -18.84
CA PHE A 6 1.41 15.28 -18.15
C PHE A 6 2.00 14.12 -18.96
N PHE A 7 1.18 13.18 -19.43
CA PHE A 7 1.65 12.02 -20.16
C PHE A 7 2.10 12.33 -21.60
N GLU A 8 1.62 13.43 -22.19
CA GLU A 8 2.19 13.98 -23.44
C GLU A 8 3.62 14.50 -23.23
N GLN A 9 3.92 15.08 -22.06
CA GLN A 9 5.26 15.54 -21.69
C GLN A 9 6.17 14.41 -21.16
N VAL A 10 5.57 13.34 -20.64
CA VAL A 10 6.26 12.15 -20.12
C VAL A 10 5.82 10.92 -20.94
N PRO A 11 6.28 10.80 -22.19
CA PRO A 11 5.84 9.73 -23.10
C PRO A 11 6.41 8.35 -22.73
N LYS A 12 7.37 8.29 -21.80
CA LYS A 12 7.99 7.04 -21.32
C LYS A 12 8.34 7.13 -19.84
N ALA A 13 7.89 6.15 -19.03
CA ALA A 13 8.18 6.13 -17.59
C ALA A 13 8.08 4.73 -16.97
N ALA A 14 8.72 4.58 -15.81
CA ALA A 14 8.47 3.47 -14.89
C ALA A 14 7.48 3.91 -13.81
N ALA A 15 6.50 3.08 -13.48
CA ALA A 15 5.57 3.35 -12.38
C ALA A 15 5.88 2.46 -11.17
N ALA A 16 6.06 3.08 -10.00
CA ALA A 16 6.03 2.38 -8.73
C ALA A 16 4.59 1.96 -8.42
N PHE A 17 4.31 0.68 -8.56
CA PHE A 17 2.96 0.15 -8.56
C PHE A 17 2.73 -0.76 -7.36
N SER A 18 1.73 -0.42 -6.53
CA SER A 18 1.44 -1.12 -5.28
C SER A 18 0.14 -1.94 -5.31
N GLY A 19 -0.61 -1.94 -6.43
CA GLY A 19 -1.94 -2.57 -6.50
C GLY A 19 -3.06 -1.81 -5.74
N GLY A 20 -2.77 -0.60 -5.27
CA GLY A 20 -3.74 0.30 -4.65
C GLY A 20 -4.41 1.21 -5.68
N THR A 21 -5.56 1.79 -5.30
CA THR A 21 -6.43 2.63 -6.15
C THR A 21 -5.68 3.74 -6.89
N ASP A 22 -4.83 4.48 -6.19
CA ASP A 22 -4.14 5.63 -6.78
C ASP A 22 -3.10 5.18 -7.83
N SER A 23 -2.25 4.22 -7.48
CA SER A 23 -1.24 3.68 -8.41
C SER A 23 -1.87 2.96 -9.60
N ALA A 24 -3.03 2.33 -9.41
CA ALA A 24 -3.84 1.72 -10.46
C ALA A 24 -4.33 2.77 -11.47
N PHE A 25 -4.84 3.90 -10.96
CA PHE A 25 -5.32 4.98 -11.81
C PHE A 25 -4.19 5.66 -12.60
N VAL A 26 -2.98 5.77 -12.03
CA VAL A 26 -1.79 6.24 -12.75
C VAL A 26 -1.48 5.33 -13.94
N LEU A 27 -1.46 4.00 -13.75
CA LEU A 27 -1.22 3.05 -14.83
C LEU A 27 -2.28 3.14 -15.93
N TRP A 28 -3.56 3.18 -15.55
CA TRP A 28 -4.66 3.34 -16.49
C TRP A 28 -4.53 4.64 -17.29
N ALA A 29 -4.22 5.76 -16.62
CA ALA A 29 -4.07 7.05 -17.28
C ALA A 29 -2.87 7.04 -18.24
N ALA A 30 -1.74 6.47 -17.83
CA ALA A 30 -0.55 6.31 -18.66
C ALA A 30 -0.89 5.54 -19.95
N ARG A 31 -1.57 4.40 -19.83
CA ARG A 31 -2.01 3.58 -20.98
C ARG A 31 -3.00 4.33 -21.87
N LYS A 32 -4.00 4.97 -21.27
CA LYS A 32 -5.04 5.74 -21.99
C LYS A 32 -4.46 6.90 -22.81
N TYR A 33 -3.43 7.55 -22.30
CA TYR A 33 -2.80 8.71 -22.94
C TYR A 33 -1.52 8.36 -23.72
N GLY A 34 -1.24 7.06 -23.94
CA GLY A 34 -0.19 6.62 -24.87
C GLY A 34 1.23 6.66 -24.33
N CYS A 35 1.43 6.66 -23.01
CA CYS A 35 2.75 6.54 -22.39
C CYS A 35 3.30 5.11 -22.54
N ASP A 36 4.57 4.97 -22.96
CA ASP A 36 5.35 3.74 -22.80
C ASP A 36 5.64 3.56 -21.29
N ILE A 37 4.76 2.80 -20.65
CA ILE A 37 4.74 2.60 -19.20
C ILE A 37 5.10 1.17 -18.85
N HIS A 38 5.98 1.02 -17.85
CA HIS A 38 6.32 -0.28 -17.27
C HIS A 38 6.09 -0.25 -15.76
N ALA A 39 5.30 -1.19 -15.25
CA ALA A 39 4.97 -1.28 -13.83
C ALA A 39 6.08 -2.01 -13.06
N TYR A 40 6.48 -1.46 -11.91
CA TYR A 40 7.44 -2.08 -11.00
C TYR A 40 6.80 -2.24 -9.64
N TYR A 41 6.67 -3.49 -9.20
CA TYR A 41 6.22 -3.83 -7.85
C TYR A 41 7.43 -4.28 -7.03
N VAL A 42 7.73 -3.58 -5.94
CA VAL A 42 8.82 -3.97 -5.04
C VAL A 42 8.26 -4.89 -3.96
N LYS A 43 8.58 -6.18 -4.03
CA LYS A 43 8.12 -7.19 -3.07
C LYS A 43 9.00 -7.14 -1.84
N THR A 44 8.39 -6.85 -0.68
CA THR A 44 9.03 -6.85 0.62
C THR A 44 8.11 -7.51 1.65
N ALA A 45 8.61 -7.75 2.87
CA ALA A 45 7.78 -8.26 3.98
C ALA A 45 6.67 -7.28 4.44
N PHE A 46 6.65 -6.04 3.94
CA PHE A 46 5.70 -5.00 4.38
C PHE A 46 4.39 -4.97 3.59
N GLN A 47 4.31 -5.63 2.44
CA GLN A 47 3.09 -5.74 1.65
C GLN A 47 2.47 -7.13 1.89
N PRO A 48 1.16 -7.21 2.16
CA PRO A 48 0.45 -8.48 2.13
C PRO A 48 0.51 -9.14 0.75
N GLU A 49 0.47 -10.48 0.68
CA GLU A 49 0.63 -11.21 -0.59
C GLU A 49 -0.51 -10.90 -1.58
N PHE A 50 -1.74 -10.68 -1.09
CA PHE A 50 -2.89 -10.34 -1.96
C PHE A 50 -2.67 -9.04 -2.75
N GLU A 51 -1.85 -8.10 -2.25
CA GLU A 51 -1.55 -6.86 -2.98
C GLU A 51 -0.75 -7.13 -4.25
N LEU A 52 0.14 -8.13 -4.23
CA LEU A 52 0.90 -8.55 -5.42
C LEU A 52 -0.01 -9.25 -6.44
N GLU A 53 -0.94 -10.09 -5.98
CA GLU A 53 -1.93 -10.74 -6.84
C GLU A 53 -2.82 -9.71 -7.54
N ASP A 54 -3.37 -8.75 -6.78
CA ASP A 54 -4.17 -7.65 -7.33
C ASP A 54 -3.36 -6.76 -8.28
N ALA A 55 -2.08 -6.51 -7.99
CA ALA A 55 -1.22 -5.77 -8.87
C ALA A 55 -1.04 -6.50 -10.21
N ARG A 56 -0.67 -7.78 -10.19
CA ARG A 56 -0.54 -8.58 -11.43
C ARG A 56 -1.82 -8.58 -12.25
N ARG A 57 -2.96 -8.84 -11.59
CA ARG A 57 -4.27 -8.84 -12.23
C ARG A 57 -4.55 -7.51 -12.95
N LEU A 58 -4.31 -6.39 -12.29
CA LEU A 58 -4.56 -5.07 -12.90
C LEU A 58 -3.61 -4.80 -14.08
N ALA A 59 -2.33 -5.15 -13.94
CA ALA A 59 -1.35 -4.98 -15.01
C ALA A 59 -1.75 -5.78 -16.25
N ASP A 60 -2.22 -7.02 -16.06
CA ASP A 60 -2.75 -7.88 -17.12
C ASP A 60 -4.03 -7.30 -17.75
N GLU A 61 -5.00 -6.84 -16.94
CA GLU A 61 -6.25 -6.20 -17.41
C GLU A 61 -5.98 -4.93 -18.24
N LEU A 62 -4.90 -4.21 -17.96
CA LEU A 62 -4.50 -2.99 -18.68
C LEU A 62 -3.53 -3.24 -19.84
N ASP A 63 -3.08 -4.48 -20.05
CA ASP A 63 -2.05 -4.83 -21.03
C ASP A 63 -0.77 -4.00 -20.83
N ILE A 64 -0.30 -3.94 -19.58
CA ILE A 64 0.91 -3.20 -19.17
C ILE A 64 1.94 -4.22 -18.63
N PRO A 65 3.19 -4.21 -19.13
CA PRO A 65 4.22 -5.09 -18.60
C PRO A 65 4.55 -4.74 -17.15
N MET A 66 4.73 -5.77 -16.33
CA MET A 66 5.05 -5.62 -14.91
C MET A 66 6.27 -6.44 -14.52
N THR A 67 7.18 -5.84 -13.75
CA THR A 67 8.32 -6.51 -13.13
C THR A 67 8.20 -6.51 -11.62
N VAL A 68 8.34 -7.68 -11.01
CA VAL A 68 8.47 -7.83 -9.56
C VAL A 68 9.94 -7.71 -9.19
N VAL A 69 10.23 -6.87 -8.20
CA VAL A 69 11.59 -6.62 -7.70
C VAL A 69 11.65 -7.02 -6.24
N ASP A 70 12.29 -8.15 -5.95
CA ASP A 70 12.47 -8.60 -4.58
C ASP A 70 13.45 -7.71 -3.81
N MET A 71 13.08 -7.41 -2.56
CA MET A 71 13.90 -6.65 -1.63
C MET A 71 13.61 -7.06 -0.19
N ASP A 72 14.66 -7.43 0.53
CA ASP A 72 14.60 -7.58 1.98
C ASP A 72 14.65 -6.20 2.65
N ILE A 73 13.49 -5.65 2.98
CA ILE A 73 13.38 -4.36 3.65
C ILE A 73 13.84 -4.41 5.11
N LEU A 74 13.83 -5.58 5.75
CA LEU A 74 14.29 -5.75 7.13
C LEU A 74 15.82 -5.77 7.23
N SER A 75 16.53 -5.90 6.10
CA SER A 75 17.98 -5.65 6.04
C SER A 75 18.35 -4.17 6.17
N VAL A 76 17.39 -3.25 6.07
CA VAL A 76 17.59 -1.80 6.31
C VAL A 76 17.37 -1.53 7.81
N PRO A 77 18.42 -1.22 8.60
CA PRO A 77 18.31 -1.14 10.05
C PRO A 77 17.23 -0.16 10.53
N GLU A 78 17.13 1.01 9.90
CA GLU A 78 16.16 2.04 10.29
C GLU A 78 14.70 1.65 9.94
N ALA A 79 14.53 0.76 8.96
CA ALA A 79 13.23 0.18 8.65
C ALA A 79 12.85 -0.92 9.65
N GLU A 80 13.82 -1.76 10.06
CA GLU A 80 13.64 -2.81 11.07
C GLU A 80 13.38 -2.22 12.47
N GLU A 81 14.12 -1.17 12.86
CA GLU A 81 14.00 -0.51 14.17
C GLU A 81 12.67 0.21 14.39
N ASN A 82 11.93 0.48 13.30
CA ASN A 82 10.57 1.00 13.37
C ASN A 82 10.45 2.38 14.06
N GLY A 83 11.49 3.22 13.94
CA GLY A 83 11.48 4.57 14.48
C GLY A 83 10.48 5.50 13.77
N PRO A 84 10.32 6.76 14.24
CA PRO A 84 9.44 7.75 13.61
C PRO A 84 9.81 8.00 12.13
N GLU A 85 11.09 7.88 11.78
CA GLU A 85 11.61 8.07 10.42
C GLU A 85 11.56 6.80 9.54
N ARG A 86 11.02 5.67 10.02
CA ARG A 86 10.96 4.39 9.28
C ARG A 86 10.47 4.57 7.84
N CYS A 87 9.41 5.38 7.64
CA CYS A 87 8.85 5.62 6.31
C CYS A 87 9.82 6.30 5.34
N TYR A 88 10.70 7.19 5.82
CA TYR A 88 11.73 7.82 5.00
C TYR A 88 12.73 6.78 4.50
N TYR A 89 13.34 6.03 5.43
CA TYR A 89 14.34 5.02 5.10
C TYR A 89 13.76 3.90 4.23
N CYS A 90 12.54 3.46 4.54
CA CYS A 90 11.82 2.46 3.76
C CYS A 90 11.57 2.93 2.31
N LYS A 91 10.95 4.11 2.12
CA LYS A 91 10.74 4.65 0.77
C LYS A 91 12.05 4.89 0.03
N ARG A 92 13.07 5.44 0.70
CA ARG A 92 14.39 5.69 0.11
C ARG A 92 15.01 4.41 -0.44
N ALA A 93 14.98 3.33 0.35
CA ALA A 93 15.55 2.04 -0.03
C ALA A 93 14.75 1.40 -1.19
N ILE A 94 13.42 1.37 -1.09
CA ILE A 94 12.50 0.84 -2.12
C ILE A 94 12.69 1.57 -3.46
N PHE A 95 12.61 2.90 -3.46
CA PHE A 95 12.70 3.68 -4.70
C PHE A 95 14.11 3.71 -5.28
N THR A 96 15.15 3.59 -4.46
CA THR A 96 16.52 3.39 -4.96
C THR A 96 16.65 2.05 -5.69
N ARG A 97 16.10 0.97 -5.13
CA ARG A 97 16.10 -0.36 -5.75
C ARG A 97 15.26 -0.39 -7.03
N LEU A 98 14.10 0.25 -7.01
CA LEU A 98 13.22 0.40 -8.18
C LEU A 98 13.91 1.21 -9.27
N ARG A 99 14.56 2.33 -8.96
CA ARG A 99 15.31 3.14 -9.93
C ARG A 99 16.35 2.33 -10.68
N LYS A 100 17.13 1.51 -9.98
CA LYS A 100 18.13 0.65 -10.61
C LYS A 100 17.48 -0.34 -11.59
N ALA A 101 16.33 -0.92 -11.23
CA ALA A 101 15.59 -1.82 -12.11
C ALA A 101 15.00 -1.08 -13.33
N ALA A 102 14.39 0.08 -13.10
CA ALA A 102 13.83 0.93 -14.15
C ALA A 102 14.89 1.39 -15.16
N GLN A 103 16.06 1.82 -14.68
CA GLN A 103 17.19 2.21 -15.53
C GLN A 103 17.71 1.05 -16.38
N ALA A 104 17.80 -0.16 -15.82
CA ALA A 104 18.16 -1.35 -16.59
C ALA A 104 17.12 -1.69 -17.67
N GLY A 105 15.84 -1.36 -17.44
CA GLY A 105 14.76 -1.44 -18.42
C GLY A 105 14.67 -0.26 -19.39
N GLY A 106 15.56 0.74 -19.30
CA GLY A 106 15.56 1.92 -20.18
C GLY A 106 14.53 3.00 -19.82
N TYR A 107 14.10 3.06 -18.55
CA TYR A 107 13.19 4.07 -18.02
C TYR A 107 13.91 5.02 -17.06
N SER A 108 13.92 6.31 -17.36
CA SER A 108 14.59 7.35 -16.55
C SER A 108 13.66 8.08 -15.59
N VAL A 109 12.38 8.21 -15.93
CA VAL A 109 11.35 8.86 -15.10
C VAL A 109 10.64 7.81 -14.26
N ILE A 110 10.50 8.07 -12.96
CA ILE A 110 9.77 7.22 -12.02
C ILE A 110 8.52 7.96 -11.55
N LEU A 111 7.38 7.30 -11.65
CA LEU A 111 6.08 7.79 -11.21
C LEU A 111 5.64 7.07 -9.93
N ASP A 112 4.88 7.76 -9.08
CA ASP A 112 4.15 7.13 -7.98
C ASP A 112 2.66 7.56 -7.96
N GLY A 113 1.91 6.97 -7.03
CA GLY A 113 0.48 7.25 -6.85
C GLY A 113 0.15 8.38 -5.89
N THR A 114 1.09 9.23 -5.46
CA THR A 114 0.77 10.31 -4.52
C THR A 114 -0.25 11.27 -5.15
N ASN A 115 -1.35 11.54 -4.43
CA ASN A 115 -2.44 12.41 -4.88
C ASN A 115 -2.41 13.80 -4.18
N ALA A 116 -3.29 14.71 -4.59
CA ALA A 116 -3.33 16.08 -4.07
C ALA A 116 -3.94 16.21 -2.66
N SER A 117 -4.65 15.18 -2.18
CA SER A 117 -5.18 15.12 -0.81
C SER A 117 -4.16 14.61 0.20
N ASP A 118 -3.08 13.98 -0.25
CA ASP A 118 -1.99 13.60 0.64
C ASP A 118 -1.37 14.85 1.26
N ASP A 119 -1.13 14.81 2.57
CA ASP A 119 -0.52 15.92 3.31
C ASP A 119 0.81 16.35 2.66
N ALA A 120 0.92 17.64 2.33
CA ALA A 120 2.11 18.24 1.75
C ALA A 120 3.21 18.54 2.79
N GLY A 121 2.92 18.33 4.09
CA GLY A 121 3.86 18.47 5.19
C GLY A 121 5.09 17.56 5.05
N ASP A 122 6.07 17.75 5.93
CA ASP A 122 7.33 16.99 5.91
C ASP A 122 7.18 15.56 6.45
N ARG A 123 6.18 14.82 5.93
CA ARG A 123 6.03 13.40 6.20
C ARG A 123 7.31 12.69 5.70
N PRO A 124 7.96 11.85 6.53
CA PRO A 124 9.28 11.29 6.22
C PRO A 124 9.32 10.60 4.84
N GLY A 125 8.28 9.84 4.49
CA GLY A 125 8.20 9.19 3.17
C GLY A 125 8.12 10.16 1.99
N MET A 126 7.40 11.27 2.13
CA MET A 126 7.29 12.27 1.06
C MET A 126 8.61 12.99 0.82
N ARG A 127 9.38 13.21 1.88
CA ARG A 127 10.74 13.74 1.77
C ARG A 127 11.64 12.85 0.94
N ALA A 128 11.63 11.53 1.19
CA ALA A 128 12.40 10.57 0.40
C ALA A 128 12.05 10.59 -1.09
N LEU A 129 10.77 10.71 -1.45
CA LEU A 129 10.34 10.80 -2.85
C LEU A 129 10.86 12.06 -3.54
N ARG A 130 10.82 13.21 -2.86
CA ARG A 130 11.34 14.48 -3.38
C ARG A 130 12.85 14.44 -3.61
N GLU A 131 13.62 13.94 -2.64
CA GLU A 131 15.08 13.75 -2.77
C GLU A 131 15.45 12.80 -3.90
N LEU A 132 14.55 11.87 -4.20
CA LEU A 132 14.68 10.91 -5.29
C LEU A 132 14.04 11.42 -6.60
N GLU A 133 13.56 12.66 -6.69
CA GLU A 133 12.98 13.22 -7.93
C GLU A 133 11.87 12.33 -8.54
N VAL A 134 11.12 11.62 -7.68
CA VAL A 134 9.96 10.83 -8.11
C VAL A 134 8.83 11.79 -8.45
N ARG A 135 8.19 11.59 -9.61
CA ARG A 135 7.08 12.40 -10.09
C ARG A 135 5.75 11.81 -9.63
N SER A 136 4.80 12.67 -9.27
CA SER A 136 3.51 12.28 -8.70
C SER A 136 2.40 12.86 -9.56
N PRO A 137 2.05 12.23 -10.71
CA PRO A 137 1.15 12.81 -11.70
C PRO A 137 -0.21 13.23 -11.13
N LEU A 138 -0.77 12.45 -10.20
CA LEU A 138 -2.05 12.77 -9.57
C LEU A 138 -1.96 14.08 -8.77
N ARG A 139 -0.91 14.22 -7.94
CA ARG A 139 -0.65 15.44 -7.18
C ARG A 139 -0.32 16.63 -8.09
N GLU A 140 0.55 16.45 -9.06
CA GLU A 140 0.99 17.53 -9.98
C GLU A 140 -0.15 18.07 -10.84
N CYS A 141 -1.15 17.24 -11.13
CA CYS A 141 -2.37 17.62 -11.83
C CYS A 141 -3.51 18.05 -10.88
N GLY A 142 -3.28 18.07 -9.56
CA GLY A 142 -4.27 18.52 -8.58
C GLY A 142 -5.44 17.54 -8.33
N LEU A 143 -5.28 16.25 -8.65
CA LEU A 143 -6.32 15.25 -8.42
C LEU A 143 -6.35 14.82 -6.95
N THR A 144 -7.48 15.08 -6.30
CA THR A 144 -7.77 14.63 -4.94
C THR A 144 -8.09 13.15 -4.91
N LYS A 145 -8.03 12.54 -3.72
CA LYS A 145 -8.38 11.13 -3.53
C LYS A 145 -9.81 10.80 -3.97
N ALA A 146 -10.77 11.70 -3.69
CA ALA A 146 -12.16 11.53 -4.11
C ALA A 146 -12.29 11.53 -5.64
N GLU A 147 -11.57 12.43 -6.32
CA GLU A 147 -11.57 12.49 -7.79
C GLU A 147 -10.92 11.24 -8.41
N VAL A 148 -9.83 10.74 -7.81
CA VAL A 148 -9.18 9.49 -8.24
C VAL A 148 -10.13 8.31 -8.12
N ARG A 149 -10.84 8.15 -6.99
CA ARG A 149 -11.84 7.08 -6.81
C ARG A 149 -12.95 7.16 -7.85
N LYS A 150 -13.55 8.36 -8.02
CA LYS A 150 -14.62 8.59 -8.99
C LYS A 150 -14.19 8.23 -10.41
N ARG A 151 -13.03 8.74 -10.86
CA ARG A 151 -12.52 8.44 -12.19
C ARG A 151 -12.08 6.98 -12.36
N SER A 152 -11.62 6.35 -11.29
CA SER A 152 -11.30 4.91 -11.29
C SER A 152 -12.54 4.05 -11.47
N GLU A 153 -13.65 4.43 -10.83
CA GLU A 153 -14.96 3.79 -11.01
C GLU A 153 -15.47 3.97 -12.44
N GLU A 154 -15.43 5.20 -12.98
CA GLU A 154 -15.78 5.50 -14.38
C GLU A 154 -14.90 4.74 -15.39
N ALA A 155 -13.65 4.48 -15.02
CA ALA A 155 -12.69 3.70 -15.80
C ALA A 155 -12.88 2.17 -15.67
N GLY A 156 -13.78 1.71 -14.80
CA GLY A 156 -14.05 0.29 -14.55
C GLY A 156 -12.98 -0.44 -13.74
N LEU A 157 -12.08 0.27 -13.05
CA LEU A 157 -10.96 -0.35 -12.31
C LEU A 157 -11.46 -1.01 -11.03
N PHE A 158 -11.35 -2.33 -10.88
CA PHE A 158 -11.84 -3.03 -9.68
C PHE A 158 -11.24 -2.50 -8.36
N THR A 159 -10.10 -1.84 -8.42
CA THR A 159 -9.42 -1.22 -7.29
C THR A 159 -10.14 0.02 -6.74
N TRP A 160 -11.14 0.59 -7.43
CA TRP A 160 -11.82 1.84 -7.02
C TRP A 160 -12.48 1.75 -5.63
N LYS A 161 -12.94 0.55 -5.26
CA LYS A 161 -13.62 0.28 -3.98
C LYS A 161 -12.69 -0.31 -2.91
N LYS A 162 -11.42 -0.55 -3.22
CA LYS A 162 -10.47 -1.06 -2.23
C LYS A 162 -10.27 0.00 -1.11
N PRO A 163 -10.21 -0.41 0.16
CA PRO A 163 -9.81 0.49 1.23
C PRO A 163 -8.33 0.84 1.08
N ALA A 164 -7.91 1.97 1.67
CA ALA A 164 -6.51 2.33 1.73
C ALA A 164 -5.73 1.35 2.64
N TYR A 165 -5.01 0.42 2.02
CA TYR A 165 -4.14 -0.50 2.74
C TYR A 165 -2.82 0.20 3.09
N ALA A 166 -2.56 0.32 4.38
CA ALA A 166 -1.26 0.70 4.88
C ALA A 166 -0.40 -0.56 4.99
N CYS A 167 0.92 -0.41 4.86
CA CYS A 167 1.86 -1.52 5.01
C CYS A 167 1.71 -2.25 6.36
N LEU A 168 2.07 -3.54 6.39
CA LEU A 168 1.99 -4.40 7.58
C LEU A 168 2.82 -3.84 8.75
N ALA A 169 3.91 -3.12 8.48
CA ALA A 169 4.71 -2.44 9.51
C ALA A 169 3.87 -1.50 10.40
N THR A 170 2.75 -0.95 9.89
CA THR A 170 1.86 -0.11 10.69
C THR A 170 1.10 -0.87 11.78
N ARG A 171 1.10 -2.21 11.77
CA ARG A 171 0.50 -3.05 12.82
C ARG A 171 1.44 -3.21 14.01
N ILE A 172 2.71 -2.89 13.84
CA ILE A 172 3.73 -2.96 14.88
C ILE A 172 3.89 -1.57 15.51
N PRO A 173 3.80 -1.43 16.84
CA PRO A 173 3.95 -0.14 17.51
C PRO A 173 5.28 0.55 17.16
N THR A 174 5.25 1.84 16.87
CA THR A 174 6.47 2.63 16.62
C THR A 174 7.48 2.47 17.76
N GLY A 175 8.76 2.32 17.42
CA GLY A 175 9.84 2.03 18.36
C GLY A 175 9.97 0.54 18.74
N THR A 176 9.04 -0.31 18.31
CA THR A 176 9.17 -1.77 18.44
C THR A 176 9.81 -2.35 17.19
N ARG A 177 10.95 -3.03 17.35
CA ARG A 177 11.66 -3.70 16.27
C ARG A 177 10.75 -4.67 15.53
N ILE A 178 10.67 -4.52 14.21
CA ILE A 178 9.85 -5.37 13.35
C ILE A 178 10.57 -6.68 13.09
N ARG A 179 9.89 -7.80 13.32
CA ARG A 179 10.38 -9.14 12.96
C ARG A 179 9.48 -9.75 11.90
N THR A 180 10.05 -10.55 11.02
CA THR A 180 9.30 -11.30 9.98
C THR A 180 8.13 -12.08 10.59
N ARG A 181 8.39 -12.81 11.69
CA ARG A 181 7.35 -13.58 12.40
C ARG A 181 6.15 -12.73 12.84
N ASP A 182 6.37 -11.47 13.21
CA ASP A 182 5.30 -10.60 13.70
C ASP A 182 4.46 -10.09 12.54
N LEU A 183 5.09 -9.80 11.39
CA LEU A 183 4.42 -9.46 10.14
C LEU A 183 3.57 -10.63 9.61
N GLU A 184 4.14 -11.85 9.61
CA GLU A 184 3.43 -13.07 9.19
C GLU A 184 2.21 -13.35 10.08
N ARG A 185 2.35 -13.23 11.40
CA ARG A 185 1.25 -13.43 12.36
C ARG A 185 0.12 -12.41 12.15
N VAL A 186 0.44 -11.13 11.94
CA VAL A 186 -0.60 -10.11 11.71
C VAL A 186 -1.28 -10.28 10.36
N GLU A 187 -0.53 -10.63 9.31
CA GLU A 187 -1.11 -10.91 7.99
C GLU A 187 -2.05 -12.13 8.04
N GLN A 188 -1.61 -13.24 8.65
CA GLN A 188 -2.45 -14.42 8.83
C GLN A 188 -3.72 -14.11 9.62
N ALA A 189 -3.63 -13.29 10.65
CA ALA A 189 -4.80 -12.88 11.42
C ALA A 189 -5.73 -11.96 10.62
N GLU A 190 -5.21 -11.00 9.84
CA GLU A 190 -6.05 -10.15 8.98
C GLU A 190 -6.75 -10.96 7.88
N ASN A 191 -6.07 -11.96 7.32
CA ASN A 191 -6.66 -12.90 6.35
C ASN A 191 -7.77 -13.74 7.00
N ALA A 192 -7.50 -14.33 8.18
CA ALA A 192 -8.50 -15.10 8.93
C ALA A 192 -9.74 -14.26 9.31
N MET A 193 -9.54 -13.00 9.69
CA MET A 193 -10.65 -12.09 9.94
C MET A 193 -11.40 -11.75 8.64
N SER A 194 -10.70 -11.56 7.52
CA SER A 194 -11.33 -11.31 6.22
C SER A 194 -12.21 -12.50 5.77
N GLU A 195 -11.76 -13.75 5.99
CA GLU A 195 -12.56 -14.97 5.76
C GLU A 195 -13.85 -15.01 6.60
N LEU A 196 -13.83 -14.40 7.79
CA LEU A 196 -14.99 -14.29 8.66
C LEU A 196 -15.98 -13.21 8.22
N GLY A 197 -15.67 -12.48 7.15
CA GLY A 197 -16.53 -11.45 6.54
C GLY A 197 -16.17 -10.03 6.93
N PHE A 198 -15.11 -9.84 7.73
CA PHE A 198 -14.66 -8.50 8.10
C PHE A 198 -13.95 -7.82 6.93
N ARG A 199 -14.08 -6.49 6.84
CA ARG A 199 -13.45 -5.64 5.83
C ARG A 199 -12.86 -4.40 6.49
N ASP A 200 -11.90 -3.75 5.84
CA ASP A 200 -11.25 -2.55 6.38
C ASP A 200 -10.88 -2.64 7.88
N LEU A 201 -10.32 -3.77 8.26
CA LEU A 201 -9.92 -4.08 9.63
C LEU A 201 -8.41 -3.91 9.80
N ARG A 202 -7.95 -3.89 11.05
CA ARG A 202 -6.53 -4.02 11.38
C ARG A 202 -6.35 -4.99 12.54
N VAL A 203 -5.35 -5.87 12.46
CA VAL A 203 -4.89 -6.66 13.61
C VAL A 203 -3.51 -6.15 14.01
N ARG A 204 -3.46 -5.38 15.10
CA ARG A 204 -2.22 -4.76 15.61
C ARG A 204 -1.56 -5.65 16.65
N LEU A 205 -0.24 -5.66 16.66
CA LEU A 205 0.53 -6.25 17.74
C LEU A 205 0.35 -5.41 19.02
N TYR A 206 0.08 -6.07 20.14
CA TYR A 206 -0.05 -5.44 21.46
C TYR A 206 0.64 -6.32 22.52
N GLY A 207 1.88 -5.99 22.86
CA GLY A 207 2.78 -6.93 23.54
C GLY A 207 2.97 -8.16 22.66
N ASP A 208 2.74 -9.35 23.21
CA ASP A 208 2.71 -10.59 22.42
C ASP A 208 1.33 -10.92 21.82
N GLY A 209 0.29 -10.16 22.19
CA GLY A 209 -1.10 -10.37 21.79
C GLY A 209 -1.51 -9.61 20.52
N ALA A 210 -2.75 -9.85 20.09
CA ALA A 210 -3.39 -9.17 18.96
C ALA A 210 -4.48 -8.22 19.44
N ARG A 211 -4.48 -6.99 18.98
CA ARG A 211 -5.57 -6.03 19.13
C ARG A 211 -6.27 -5.81 17.79
N ILE A 212 -7.51 -6.27 17.72
CA ILE A 212 -8.39 -6.18 16.55
C ILE A 212 -9.06 -4.81 16.53
N GLN A 213 -9.02 -4.14 15.38
CA GLN A 213 -9.72 -2.89 15.13
C GLN A 213 -10.66 -3.07 13.93
N VAL A 214 -11.95 -2.85 14.15
CA VAL A 214 -12.99 -2.91 13.13
C VAL A 214 -13.76 -1.59 13.07
N THR A 215 -14.42 -1.32 11.96
CA THR A 215 -15.31 -0.15 11.84
C THR A 215 -16.57 -0.35 12.70
N GLY A 216 -17.24 0.74 13.07
CA GLY A 216 -18.39 0.68 13.98
C GLY A 216 -19.54 -0.23 13.52
N ASP A 217 -19.82 -0.24 12.22
CA ASP A 217 -20.82 -1.11 11.58
C ASP A 217 -20.48 -2.61 11.66
N GLN A 218 -19.24 -2.98 11.96
CA GLN A 218 -18.77 -4.36 12.12
C GLN A 218 -18.58 -4.78 13.59
N MET A 219 -18.84 -3.89 14.56
CA MET A 219 -18.65 -4.20 15.98
C MET A 219 -19.58 -5.30 16.47
N GLN A 220 -20.85 -5.27 16.05
CA GLN A 220 -21.80 -6.32 16.38
C GLN A 220 -21.36 -7.69 15.83
N LEU A 221 -20.88 -7.73 14.58
CA LEU A 221 -20.33 -8.93 13.95
C LEU A 221 -19.13 -9.48 14.74
N ALA A 222 -18.26 -8.62 15.28
CA ALA A 222 -17.13 -9.02 16.11
C ALA A 222 -17.57 -9.72 17.41
N LEU A 223 -18.60 -9.19 18.07
CA LEU A 223 -19.15 -9.80 19.28
C LEU A 223 -19.85 -11.14 18.99
N GLU A 224 -20.63 -11.22 17.92
CA GLU A 224 -21.30 -12.45 17.48
C GLU A 224 -20.29 -13.55 17.12
N LYS A 225 -19.20 -13.19 16.43
CA LYS A 225 -18.15 -14.11 16.01
C LYS A 225 -17.03 -14.32 17.02
N ARG A 226 -17.13 -13.80 18.26
CA ARG A 226 -16.05 -13.82 19.25
C ARG A 226 -15.35 -15.18 19.42
N LYS A 227 -16.11 -16.29 19.42
CA LYS A 227 -15.55 -17.64 19.55
C LYS A 227 -14.72 -18.02 18.33
N GLN A 228 -15.27 -17.81 17.13
CA GLN A 228 -14.57 -18.08 15.86
C GLN A 228 -13.29 -17.25 15.74
N ILE A 229 -13.33 -15.99 16.19
CA ILE A 229 -12.17 -15.10 16.24
C ILE A 229 -11.10 -15.68 17.19
N CYS A 230 -11.46 -16.04 18.42
CA CYS A 230 -10.52 -16.64 19.38
C CYS A 230 -9.94 -17.95 18.85
N ASP A 231 -10.75 -18.81 18.22
CA ASP A 231 -10.29 -20.09 17.68
C ASP A 231 -9.29 -19.89 16.53
N LYS A 232 -9.57 -18.94 15.62
CA LYS A 232 -8.70 -18.61 14.48
C LYS A 232 -7.39 -17.92 14.91
N LEU A 233 -7.45 -17.00 15.87
CA LEU A 233 -6.31 -16.18 16.27
C LEU A 233 -5.53 -16.75 17.47
N GLY A 234 -6.13 -17.65 18.26
CA GLY A 234 -5.52 -18.19 19.49
C GLY A 234 -4.26 -19.03 19.24
N GLY A 235 -4.13 -19.63 18.05
CA GLY A 235 -2.89 -20.29 17.62
C GLY A 235 -1.78 -19.31 17.22
N LEU A 236 -2.13 -18.05 16.93
CA LEU A 236 -1.21 -17.00 16.50
C LEU A 236 -0.82 -16.07 17.65
N PHE A 237 -1.72 -15.84 18.62
CA PHE A 237 -1.54 -14.90 19.71
C PHE A 237 -2.02 -15.48 21.04
N PRO A 238 -1.26 -15.32 22.15
CA PRO A 238 -1.66 -15.76 23.48
C PRO A 238 -2.84 -14.98 24.05
N ALA A 239 -3.10 -13.77 23.53
CA ALA A 239 -4.23 -12.93 23.90
C ALA A 239 -4.79 -12.23 22.66
N VAL A 240 -6.12 -12.19 22.57
CA VAL A 240 -6.85 -11.50 21.50
C VAL A 240 -7.77 -10.46 22.15
N LEU A 241 -7.56 -9.20 21.80
CA LEU A 241 -8.29 -8.05 22.30
C LEU A 241 -9.10 -7.42 21.17
N LEU A 242 -10.29 -6.93 21.51
CA LEU A 242 -11.08 -6.07 20.63
C LEU A 242 -10.90 -4.63 21.08
N ASP A 243 -10.46 -3.76 20.18
CA ASP A 243 -10.40 -2.33 20.42
C ASP A 243 -11.84 -1.78 20.47
N LEU A 244 -12.20 -1.14 21.58
CA LEU A 244 -13.52 -0.54 21.74
C LEU A 244 -13.61 0.80 20.99
N ASP A 245 -12.49 1.43 20.70
CA ASP A 245 -12.44 2.59 19.81
C ASP A 245 -12.68 2.11 18.38
N GLU A 246 -13.69 2.68 17.73
CA GLU A 246 -14.03 2.35 16.36
C GLU A 246 -12.89 2.75 15.42
N ARG A 247 -12.55 1.83 14.51
CA ARG A 247 -11.66 2.15 13.40
C ARG A 247 -12.38 3.14 12.49
N LYS A 248 -11.78 4.31 12.31
CA LYS A 248 -12.18 5.23 11.24
C LYS A 248 -12.06 4.50 9.90
N PRO A 249 -13.13 4.46 9.09
CA PRO A 249 -13.08 3.89 7.75
C PRO A 249 -11.92 4.49 6.96
N SER A 250 -11.27 3.65 6.17
CA SER A 250 -10.28 4.10 5.20
C SER A 250 -11.02 4.85 4.10
N ASP A 251 -10.81 6.17 4.05
CA ASP A 251 -11.26 7.02 2.94
C ASP A 251 -10.82 6.46 1.58
#